data_AF-A0A914KFA0-F1
#
_entry.id   AF-A0A914KFA0-F1
#
_cell.length_a   1.000
_cell.length_b   1.000
_cell.length_c   1.000
_cell.angle_alpha   90.00
_cell.angle_beta   90.00
_cell.angle_gamma   90.00
#
_symmetry.space_group_name_H-M   'P 1'
#
loop_
_entity.id
_entity.type
_entity.pdbx_description
1 polymer ?
#
loop_
_entity_poly.entity_id
_entity_poly.type
_entity_poly.pdbx_seq_one_letter_code
_entity_poly.pdbx_strand_id
1 'polypeptide(L)'
;MEDYTGYMNNLASKIGVKPSVCSFLTSPKFGLKCVFGPNLPYQYRLRGEHTWEDAKNAIMTSDQRIRTPPSNRYFKRWQLDVILLCCL
;
A
#
# COMPACT_ATOMS: atom_id res chain seq x y z
N MET A 1 18.29 -15.62 14.41
CA MET A 1 17.15 -15.67 13.48
C MET A 1 16.65 -14.24 13.39
N GLU A 2 16.95 -13.51 12.31
CA GLU A 2 16.47 -12.13 12.17
C GLU A 2 15.07 -12.14 11.57
N ASP A 3 14.19 -11.31 12.13
CA ASP A 3 12.88 -11.05 11.55
C ASP A 3 13.02 -10.36 10.19
N TYR A 4 12.09 -10.63 9.27
CA TYR A 4 12.06 -10.02 7.94
C TYR A 4 12.20 -8.50 7.99
N THR A 5 11.50 -7.84 8.92
CA THR A 5 11.56 -6.39 9.13
C THR A 5 12.96 -5.93 9.54
N GLY A 6 13.66 -6.71 10.38
CA GLY A 6 15.03 -6.40 10.81
C GLY A 6 16.01 -6.49 9.66
N TYR A 7 15.95 -7.57 8.89
CA TYR A 7 16.78 -7.78 7.71
C TYR A 7 16.58 -6.67 6.66
N MET A 8 15.32 -6.39 6.30
CA MET A 8 15.00 -5.36 5.32
C MET A 8 15.45 -3.96 5.76
N ASN A 9 15.31 -3.63 7.05
CA ASN A 9 15.79 -2.36 7.59
C ASN A 9 17.32 -2.25 7.58
N ASN A 10 18.04 -3.33 7.86
CA ASN A 10 19.50 -3.37 7.80
C ASN A 10 19.98 -3.12 6.36
N LEU A 11 19.37 -3.81 5.39
CA LEU A 11 19.64 -3.62 3.98
C LEU A 11 19.31 -2.19 3.52
N ALA A 12 18.13 -1.68 3.89
CA ALA A 12 17.72 -0.33 3.55
C ALA A 12 18.65 0.74 4.13
N SER A 13 19.22 0.49 5.32
CA SER A 13 20.20 1.38 5.94
C SER A 13 21.53 1.39 5.20
N LYS A 14 21.98 0.23 4.71
CA LYS A 14 23.22 0.11 3.91
C LYS A 14 23.13 0.84 2.57
N ILE A 15 21.95 0.81 1.95
CA ILE A 15 21.69 1.48 0.66
C ILE A 15 21.31 2.96 0.87
N GLY A 16 20.99 3.37 2.11
CA GLY A 16 20.56 4.74 2.41
C GLY A 16 19.12 5.07 1.99
N VAL A 17 18.30 4.05 1.73
CA VAL A 17 16.89 4.18 1.30
C VAL A 17 15.90 4.16 2.47
N LYS A 18 16.40 4.02 3.71
CA LYS A 18 15.57 3.96 4.91
C LYS A 18 14.81 5.29 5.09
N PRO A 19 13.46 5.27 5.13
CA PRO A 19 12.69 6.50 5.29
C PRO A 19 12.94 7.10 6.68
N SER A 20 13.41 8.34 6.73
CA SER A 20 13.62 9.04 8.00
C SER A 20 12.30 9.55 8.55
N VAL A 21 12.13 9.49 9.87
CA VAL A 21 10.96 9.99 10.60
C VAL A 21 10.63 11.45 10.27
N CYS A 22 11.64 12.25 9.94
CA CYS A 22 11.48 13.66 9.58
C CYS A 22 10.67 13.84 8.28
N SER A 23 10.78 12.91 7.33
CA SER A 23 10.02 12.94 6.06
C SER A 23 8.51 12.79 6.25
N PHE A 24 8.12 12.16 7.36
CA PHE A 24 6.72 11.94 7.70
C PHE A 24 6.07 13.17 8.34
N LEU A 25 6.87 14.13 8.85
CA LEU A 25 6.37 15.37 9.42
C LEU A 25 5.74 16.30 8.37
N THR A 26 6.25 16.27 7.14
CA THR A 26 5.68 17.04 6.01
C THR A 26 4.26 16.61 5.65
N SER A 27 3.87 15.38 5.98
CA SER A 27 2.56 14.82 5.64
C SER A 27 2.08 13.90 6.76
N PRO A 28 1.42 14.44 7.81
CA PRO A 28 1.07 13.67 9.00
C PRO A 28 0.18 12.45 8.68
N LYS A 29 -0.77 12.60 7.74
CA LYS A 29 -1.62 11.49 7.29
C LYS A 29 -0.83 10.33 6.66
N PHE A 30 0.18 10.64 5.88
CA PHE A 30 1.05 9.65 5.24
C PHE A 30 1.98 8.98 6.26
N GLY A 31 2.52 9.78 7.18
CA GLY A 31 3.33 9.30 8.31
C GLY A 31 2.58 8.31 9.18
N LEU A 32 1.37 8.66 9.61
CA LEU A 32 0.52 7.77 10.41
C LEU A 32 0.25 6.46 9.68
N LYS A 33 0.01 6.49 8.37
CA LYS A 33 -0.21 5.28 7.58
C LYS A 33 1.05 4.42 7.44
N CYS A 34 2.24 5.00 7.41
CA CYS A 34 3.49 4.24 7.35
C CYS A 34 3.89 3.64 8.71
N VAL A 35 3.60 4.35 9.81
CA VAL A 35 3.94 3.93 11.18
C VAL A 35 2.93 2.93 11.74
N PHE A 36 1.62 3.21 11.58
CA PHE A 36 0.55 2.37 12.11
C PHE A 36 -0.07 1.41 11.08
N GLY A 37 0.32 1.54 9.81
CA GLY A 37 -0.15 0.65 8.74
C GLY A 37 0.81 -0.51 8.47
N PRO A 38 0.51 -1.33 7.45
CA PRO A 38 1.34 -2.46 7.07
C PRO A 38 2.70 -2.01 6.52
N ASN A 39 3.74 -2.82 6.76
CA ASN A 39 5.06 -2.63 6.15
C ASN A 39 4.98 -2.95 4.65
N LEU A 40 4.79 -1.90 3.84
CA LEU A 40 4.68 -2.00 2.39
C LEU A 40 6.07 -1.88 1.75
N PRO A 41 6.44 -2.74 0.78
CA PRO A 41 7.74 -2.65 0.10
C PRO A 41 7.93 -1.35 -0.68
N TYR A 42 6.83 -0.64 -0.98
CA TYR A 42 6.86 0.69 -1.61
C TYR A 42 7.59 1.74 -0.76
N GLN A 43 7.70 1.53 0.56
CA GLN A 43 8.37 2.48 1.47
C GLN A 43 9.86 2.65 1.14
N TYR A 44 10.53 1.60 0.65
CA TYR A 44 11.95 1.64 0.30
C TYR A 44 12.24 2.36 -1.03
N ARG A 45 11.21 2.71 -1.81
CA ARG A 45 11.35 3.46 -3.08
C ARG A 45 10.95 4.93 -2.96
N LEU A 46 10.66 5.39 -1.74
CA LEU A 46 10.34 6.80 -1.46
C LEU A 46 11.58 7.70 -1.49
N ARG A 47 12.76 7.13 -1.26
CA ARG A 47 14.06 7.81 -1.28
C ARG A 47 15.14 6.86 -1.81
N GLY A 48 16.23 7.46 -2.32
CA GLY A 48 17.34 6.75 -2.94
C GLY A 48 17.55 7.15 -4.40
N GLU A 49 18.46 6.47 -5.08
CA GLU A 49 18.75 6.69 -6.50
C GLU A 49 17.64 6.16 -7.41
N HIS A 50 16.94 5.11 -6.99
CA HIS A 50 15.86 4.48 -7.74
C HIS A 50 14.50 4.77 -7.11
N THR A 51 14.18 6.06 -7.00
CA THR A 51 12.88 6.51 -6.48
C THR A 51 11.76 6.21 -7.47
N TRP A 52 10.57 5.92 -6.93
CA TRP A 52 9.36 5.81 -7.72
C TRP A 52 8.38 6.90 -7.31
N GLU A 53 8.10 7.84 -8.21
CA GLU A 53 7.27 9.02 -7.95
C GLU A 53 5.86 8.64 -7.44
N ASP A 54 5.29 7.57 -7.99
CA ASP A 54 3.98 7.06 -7.58
C ASP A 54 3.99 6.19 -6.32
N ALA A 55 5.14 5.96 -5.69
CA ALA A 55 5.21 5.15 -4.48
C ALA A 55 4.30 5.71 -3.36
N LYS A 56 4.24 7.04 -3.22
CA LYS A 56 3.37 7.71 -2.25
C LYS A 56 1.88 7.44 -2.55
N ASN A 57 1.49 7.53 -3.82
CA ASN A 57 0.14 7.24 -4.28
C ASN A 57 -0.19 5.76 -4.04
N ALA A 58 0.69 4.84 -4.43
CA ALA A 58 0.51 3.41 -4.26
C ALA A 58 0.28 2.99 -2.80
N ILE A 59 0.98 3.63 -1.85
CA ILE A 59 0.78 3.42 -0.40
C ILE A 59 -0.58 3.96 0.06
N MET A 60 -1.02 5.10 -0.45
CA MET A 60 -2.34 5.63 -0.12
C MET A 60 -3.47 4.75 -0.66
N THR A 61 -3.33 4.26 -1.90
CA THR A 61 -4.33 3.43 -2.59
C THR A 61 -4.26 1.94 -2.22
N SER A 62 -3.34 1.53 -1.34
CA SER A 62 -3.14 0.12 -0.93
C SER A 62 -4.44 -0.55 -0.47
N ASP A 63 -5.22 0.14 0.36
CA ASP A 63 -6.40 -0.43 1.00
C ASP A 63 -7.54 -0.61 -0.01
N GLN A 64 -7.65 0.31 -0.98
CA GLN A 64 -8.59 0.16 -2.09
C GLN A 64 -8.26 -1.09 -2.90
N ARG A 65 -6.97 -1.30 -3.24
CA ARG A 65 -6.52 -2.49 -3.99
C ARG A 65 -6.80 -3.81 -3.26
N ILE A 66 -6.73 -3.82 -1.93
CA ILE A 66 -7.07 -5.00 -1.13
C ILE A 66 -8.59 -5.24 -1.13
N ARG A 67 -9.41 -4.17 -1.15
CA ARG A 67 -10.87 -4.25 -1.11
C ARG A 67 -11.53 -4.53 -2.46
N THR A 68 -10.93 -4.14 -3.58
CA THR A 68 -11.47 -4.35 -4.94
C THR A 68 -11.73 -5.82 -5.32
N PRO A 69 -10.79 -6.77 -5.13
CA PRO A 69 -11.02 -8.16 -5.53
C PRO A 69 -12.20 -8.85 -4.82
N PRO A 70 -12.43 -8.69 -3.50
CA PRO A 70 -13.61 -9.28 -2.86
C PRO A 70 -14.90 -8.54 -3.23
N SER A 71 -14.90 -7.21 -3.42
CA SER A 71 -16.12 -6.45 -3.73
C SER A 71 -16.68 -6.75 -5.12
N ASN A 72 -15.81 -7.06 -6.10
CA ASN A 72 -16.24 -7.38 -7.46
C ASN A 72 -17.06 -8.69 -7.54
N ARG A 73 -16.86 -9.62 -6.60
CA ARG A 73 -17.69 -10.84 -6.52
C ARG A 73 -19.13 -10.55 -6.08
N TYR A 74 -19.32 -9.56 -5.21
CA TYR A 74 -20.66 -9.14 -4.77
C TYR A 74 -21.38 -8.30 -5.83
N PHE A 75 -20.67 -7.40 -6.52
CA PHE A 75 -21.27 -6.56 -7.56
C PHE A 75 -21.75 -7.37 -8.78
N LYS A 76 -21.00 -8.42 -9.17
CA LYS A 76 -21.40 -9.35 -10.24
C LYS A 76 -22.65 -10.19 -9.91
N ARG A 77 -22.96 -10.42 -8.63
CA ARG A 77 -24.14 -11.19 -8.20
C ARG A 77 -25.43 -10.41 -8.49
N TRP A 78 -25.49 -9.16 -8.01
CA TRP A 78 -26.64 -8.28 -8.19
C TRP A 78 -26.92 -7.89 -9.64
N GLN A 79 -25.89 -7.81 -10.49
CA GLN A 79 -26.08 -7.50 -11.91
C GLN A 79 -26.70 -8.67 -12.71
N LEU A 80 -26.46 -9.92 -12.30
CA LEU A 80 -27.08 -11.09 -12.94
C LEU A 80 -28.52 -11.31 -12.44
N ASP A 81 -28.78 -11.02 -11.16
CA ASP A 81 -30.12 -11.19 -10.58
C ASP A 81 -31.14 -10.17 -11.14
N VAL A 82 -30.73 -8.94 -11.43
CA VAL A 82 -31.60 -7.92 -12.04
C VAL A 82 -31.91 -8.22 -13.52
N ILE A 83 -30.97 -8.81 -14.26
CA ILE A 83 -31.20 -9.20 -15.66
C ILE A 83 -32.14 -10.41 -15.74
N LEU A 84 -32.01 -11.39 -14.84
CA LEU A 84 -32.92 -12.55 -14.80
C LEU A 84 -34.36 -12.18 -14.39
N LEU A 85 -34.55 -11.21 -13.50
CA LEU A 85 -35.88 -10.75 -13.08
C LEU A 85 -36.58 -9.85 -14.11
N CYS A 86 -35.84 -9.29 -15.08
CA CYS A 86 -36.41 -8.49 -16.15
C CYS A 86 -36.76 -9.31 -17.41
N CYS A 87 -36.38 -10.60 -17.45
CA CYS A 87 -36.66 -11.56 -18.51
C CYS A 87 -37.69 -12.65 -18.13
N LEU A 88 -38.31 -12.55 -16.94
CA LEU A 88 -39.46 -13.34 -16.48
C LEU A 88 -40.68 -12.43 -16.35
#